data_AF-A0A248TM82-F1
#
_entry.id   AF-A0A248TM82-F1
#
_cell.length_a   1.000
_cell.length_b   1.000
_cell.length_c   1.000
_cell.angle_alpha   90.00
_cell.angle_beta   90.00
_cell.angle_gamma   90.00
#
_symmetry.space_group_name_H-M   'P 1'
#
loop_
_entity.id
_entity.type
_entity.pdbx_description
1 polymer ?
#
loop_
_entity_poly.entity_id
_entity_poly.type
_entity_poly.pdbx_seq_one_letter_code
_entity_poly.pdbx_strand_id
1 'polypeptide(L)'
;MIGKSIKEGGHMYRFRINEREWILRFAINVDADDIEKNIIFQSIVKMGHEILHYNHGDSFILFDKDIGAIIFSIETIPSYILTVANIINEVDWFQIKNGIVSRKKDQH
;
A
#
# COMPACT_ATOMS: atom_id res chain seq x y z
N MET A 1 0.78 10.16 19.51
CA MET A 1 1.09 8.88 20.19
C MET A 1 0.71 7.77 19.22
N ILE A 2 1.68 7.03 18.68
CA ILE A 2 1.40 5.99 17.66
C ILE A 2 0.73 4.82 18.39
N GLY A 3 -0.55 4.61 18.10
CA GLY A 3 -1.37 3.57 18.72
C GLY A 3 -0.83 2.18 18.41
N LYS A 4 -0.86 1.33 19.44
CA LYS A 4 -0.50 -0.09 19.40
C LYS A 4 -1.21 -0.79 18.22
N SER A 5 -0.48 -1.54 17.40
CA SER A 5 -1.06 -2.34 16.32
C SER A 5 -1.78 -3.56 16.90
N ILE A 6 -3.01 -3.79 16.45
CA ILE A 6 -3.75 -5.03 16.70
C ILE A 6 -3.99 -5.66 15.32
N LYS A 7 -3.38 -6.83 15.08
CA LYS A 7 -3.64 -7.66 13.88
C LYS A 7 -5.02 -8.29 14.08
N GLU A 8 -6.00 -7.87 13.29
CA GLU A 8 -7.35 -8.46 13.33
C GLU A 8 -7.56 -9.31 12.08
N GLY A 9 -7.26 -10.61 12.20
CA GLY A 9 -7.19 -11.50 11.03
C GLY A 9 -5.94 -11.22 10.18
N GLY A 10 -5.52 -12.18 9.36
CA GLY A 10 -4.26 -12.12 8.59
C GLY A 10 -4.16 -11.01 7.53
N HIS A 11 -5.14 -10.12 7.44
CA HIS A 11 -5.33 -9.15 6.36
C HIS A 11 -5.68 -7.74 6.82
N MET A 12 -5.77 -7.46 8.13
CA MET A 12 -6.11 -6.12 8.62
C MET A 12 -5.21 -5.66 9.78
N TYR A 13 -4.85 -4.38 9.73
CA TYR A 13 -4.07 -3.69 10.74
C TYR A 13 -4.83 -2.43 11.19
N ARG A 14 -4.94 -2.24 12.50
CA ARG A 14 -5.48 -1.00 13.08
C ARG A 14 -4.37 -0.08 13.55
N PHE A 15 -4.54 1.22 13.31
CA PHE A 15 -3.60 2.27 13.74
C PHE A 15 -4.34 3.59 13.96
N ARG A 16 -3.66 4.61 14.52
CA ARG A 16 -4.26 5.93 14.77
C ARG A 16 -3.42 7.04 14.17
N ILE A 17 -4.10 7.97 13.49
CA ILE A 17 -3.57 9.24 12.99
C ILE A 17 -4.52 10.35 13.47
N ASN A 18 -4.01 11.41 14.10
CA ASN A 18 -4.82 12.51 14.64
C ASN A 18 -6.04 12.06 15.44
N GLU A 19 -5.82 11.12 16.38
CA GLU A 19 -6.85 10.53 17.26
C GLU A 19 -7.94 9.71 16.55
N ARG A 20 -7.99 9.74 15.22
CA ARG A 20 -8.87 8.92 14.38
C ARG A 20 -8.27 7.54 14.21
N GLU A 21 -9.12 6.53 14.31
CA GLU A 21 -8.75 5.13 14.08
C GLU A 21 -8.81 4.84 12.58
N TRP A 22 -7.75 4.22 12.06
CA TRP A 22 -7.60 3.80 10.68
C TRP A 22 -7.42 2.30 10.60
N ILE A 23 -7.92 1.72 9.52
CA ILE A 23 -7.76 0.31 9.17
C ILE A 23 -6.99 0.24 7.87
N LEU A 24 -5.82 -0.41 7.89
CA LEU A 24 -5.14 -0.86 6.69
C LEU A 24 -5.61 -2.29 6.40
N ARG A 25 -6.22 -2.50 5.25
CA ARG A 25 -6.75 -3.77 4.79
C ARG A 25 -5.97 -4.25 3.57
N PHE A 26 -5.69 -5.54 3.49
CA PHE A 26 -5.19 -6.18 2.28
C PHE A 26 -6.36 -6.82 1.53
N ALA A 27 -6.51 -6.53 0.24
CA ALA A 27 -7.49 -7.20 -0.59
C ALA A 27 -7.18 -8.71 -0.68
N ILE A 28 -8.21 -9.54 -0.88
CA ILE A 28 -8.11 -11.02 -0.82
C ILE A 28 -7.15 -11.55 -1.89
N ASN A 29 -7.08 -10.87 -3.03
CA ASN A 29 -6.25 -11.22 -4.18
C ASN A 29 -4.81 -10.65 -4.10
N VAL A 30 -4.46 -9.94 -3.02
CA VAL A 30 -3.09 -9.46 -2.82
C VAL A 30 -2.28 -10.57 -2.17
N ASP A 31 -1.34 -11.11 -2.96
CA ASP A 31 -0.34 -12.05 -2.48
C ASP A 31 0.80 -11.25 -1.83
N ALA A 32 0.81 -11.23 -0.50
CA ALA A 32 1.82 -10.57 0.31
C ALA A 32 2.06 -11.38 1.59
N ASP A 33 3.32 -11.64 1.90
CA ASP A 33 3.69 -12.37 3.12
C ASP A 33 3.62 -11.47 4.38
N ASP A 34 3.82 -12.05 5.56
CA ASP A 34 3.75 -11.30 6.81
C ASP A 34 4.87 -10.24 6.95
N ILE A 35 6.02 -10.42 6.29
CA ILE A 35 7.13 -9.46 6.29
C ILE A 35 6.77 -8.26 5.42
N GLU A 36 6.33 -8.49 4.17
CA GLU A 36 5.89 -7.46 3.23
C GLU A 36 4.73 -6.66 3.81
N LYS A 37 3.72 -7.34 4.38
CA LYS A 37 2.59 -6.67 5.04
C LYS A 37 3.04 -5.76 6.18
N ASN A 38 4.01 -6.20 6.99
CA ASN A 38 4.57 -5.37 8.06
C ASN A 38 5.34 -4.17 7.51
N ILE A 39 6.15 -4.34 6.46
CA ILE A 39 6.86 -3.22 5.81
C ILE A 39 5.85 -2.19 5.30
N ILE A 40 4.83 -2.63 4.57
CA ILE A 40 3.75 -1.78 4.04
C ILE A 40 3.05 -1.03 5.18
N PHE A 41 2.69 -1.73 6.24
CA PHE A 41 2.06 -1.13 7.42
C PHE A 41 2.96 -0.05 8.05
N GLN A 42 4.25 -0.32 8.25
CA GLN A 42 5.18 0.65 8.81
C GLN A 42 5.36 1.88 7.90
N SER A 43 5.35 1.69 6.58
CA SER A 43 5.40 2.79 5.61
C SER A 43 4.19 3.71 5.74
N ILE A 44 2.99 3.16 5.88
CA ILE A 44 1.76 3.92 6.12
C ILE A 44 1.79 4.65 7.46
N VAL A 45 2.26 4.00 8.54
CA VAL A 45 2.41 4.66 9.84
C VAL A 45 3.41 5.82 9.78
N LYS A 46 4.52 5.68 9.05
CA LYS A 46 5.52 6.74 8.85
C LYS A 46 4.98 7.90 8.03
N MET A 47 4.19 7.61 6.99
CA MET A 47 3.53 8.61 6.16
C MET A 47 2.59 9.48 6.98
N GLY A 48 1.91 8.90 7.97
CA GLY A 48 1.20 9.63 9.01
C GLY A 48 0.19 10.63 8.45
N HIS A 49 0.40 11.92 8.68
CA HIS A 49 -0.56 12.96 8.30
C HIS A 49 -0.66 13.17 6.79
N GLU A 50 0.33 12.75 6.00
CA GLU A 50 0.27 12.89 4.54
C GLU A 50 -0.86 12.08 3.92
N ILE A 51 -1.32 11.00 4.57
CA ILE A 51 -2.49 10.22 4.16
C ILE A 51 -3.76 11.07 4.15
N LEU A 52 -3.83 12.10 5.00
CA LEU A 52 -4.99 12.97 5.13
C LEU A 52 -5.17 13.93 3.94
N HIS A 53 -4.18 14.03 3.04
CA HIS A 53 -4.28 14.83 1.82
C HIS A 53 -5.09 14.15 0.72
N TYR A 54 -5.37 12.86 0.85
CA TYR A 54 -6.16 12.10 -0.12
C TYR A 54 -7.63 12.08 0.30
N ASN A 55 -8.51 12.29 -0.67
CA ASN A 55 -9.95 12.25 -0.47
C ASN A 55 -10.48 10.81 -0.45
N HIS A 56 -11.70 10.64 0.05
CA HIS A 56 -12.41 9.38 -0.10
C HIS A 56 -12.60 9.04 -1.59
N GLY A 57 -12.35 7.78 -1.95
CA GLY A 57 -12.37 7.32 -3.34
C GLY A 57 -11.07 7.56 -4.10
N ASP A 58 -10.09 8.27 -3.54
CA ASP A 58 -8.79 8.42 -4.17
C ASP A 58 -8.00 7.10 -4.17
N SER A 59 -7.03 7.03 -5.08
CA SER A 59 -6.03 5.97 -5.11
C SER A 59 -4.64 6.57 -5.25
N PHE A 60 -3.66 5.94 -4.63
CA PHE A 60 -2.26 6.36 -4.71
C PHE A 60 -1.32 5.16 -4.76
N ILE A 61 -0.08 5.42 -5.15
CA ILE A 61 0.96 4.40 -5.29
C ILE A 61 2.12 4.75 -4.38
N LEU A 62 2.60 3.76 -3.63
CA LEU A 62 3.88 3.82 -2.93
C LEU A 62 4.86 2.90 -3.65
N PHE A 63 6.06 3.40 -3.93
CA PHE A 63 7.15 2.59 -4.46
C PHE A 63 8.07 2.18 -3.32
N ASP A 64 8.32 0.88 -3.21
CA ASP A 64 9.31 0.31 -2.32
C ASP A 64 10.29 -0.53 -3.16
N LYS A 65 11.58 -0.44 -2.82
CA LYS A 65 12.65 -1.09 -3.58
C LYS A 65 12.67 -2.62 -3.46
N ASP A 66 12.15 -3.16 -2.35
CA ASP A 66 12.19 -4.58 -2.04
C ASP A 66 10.85 -5.24 -2.44
N ILE A 67 9.75 -4.48 -2.41
CA ILE A 67 8.39 -4.96 -2.73
C ILE A 67 7.94 -4.62 -4.16
N GLY A 68 8.25 -3.41 -4.64
CA GLY A 68 7.77 -2.87 -5.91
C GLY A 68 6.70 -1.79 -5.74
N ALA A 69 5.74 -1.74 -6.66
CA ALA A 69 4.67 -0.74 -6.66
C ALA A 69 3.48 -1.25 -5.86
N ILE A 70 3.14 -0.56 -4.78
CA ILE A 70 2.03 -0.89 -3.88
C ILE A 70 0.89 0.09 -4.16
N ILE A 71 -0.25 -0.43 -4.60
CA ILE A 71 -1.41 0.38 -4.97
C ILE A 71 -2.38 0.41 -3.79
N PHE A 72 -2.71 1.62 -3.35
CA PHE A 72 -3.67 1.87 -2.30
C PHE A 72 -4.93 2.50 -2.85
N SER A 73 -6.07 2.11 -2.30
CA SER A 73 -7.37 2.74 -2.54
C SER A 73 -7.99 3.16 -1.21
N ILE A 74 -8.46 4.40 -1.13
CA ILE A 74 -9.23 4.90 0.00
C ILE A 74 -10.70 4.62 -0.26
N GLU A 75 -11.37 4.01 0.71
CA GLU A 75 -12.79 3.69 0.57
C GLU A 75 -13.63 4.93 0.22
N THR A 76 -14.60 4.71 -0.68
CA THR A 76 -15.46 5.75 -1.25
C THR A 76 -16.52 6.25 -0.27
N ILE A 77 -16.93 5.39 0.67
CA ILE A 77 -17.79 5.76 1.79
C ILE A 77 -16.90 6.37 2.87
N PRO A 78 -17.29 7.50 3.52
CA PRO A 78 -16.53 8.12 4.61
C PRO A 78 -16.16 7.12 5.69
N SER A 79 -14.98 6.55 5.55
CA SER A 79 -14.43 5.50 6.39
C SER A 79 -12.92 5.64 6.37
N TYR A 80 -12.28 5.38 7.51
CA TYR A 80 -10.83 5.46 7.65
C TYR A 80 -10.19 4.13 7.23
N ILE A 81 -10.64 3.59 6.10
CA ILE A 81 -10.18 2.31 5.58
C ILE A 81 -9.30 2.60 4.37
N LEU A 82 -8.05 2.16 4.48
CA LEU A 82 -7.07 2.17 3.42
C LEU A 82 -6.87 0.74 2.95
N THR A 83 -7.14 0.45 1.69
CA THR A 83 -7.00 -0.89 1.14
C THR A 83 -5.74 -0.96 0.27
N VAL A 84 -4.86 -1.92 0.54
CA VAL A 84 -3.85 -2.38 -0.41
C VAL A 84 -4.60 -3.19 -1.47
N ALA A 85 -4.77 -2.60 -2.64
CA ALA A 85 -5.57 -3.15 -3.73
C ALA A 85 -4.75 -4.08 -4.62
N ASN A 86 -3.46 -3.79 -4.80
CA ASN A 86 -2.56 -4.61 -5.61
C ASN A 86 -1.08 -4.32 -5.25
N ILE A 87 -0.21 -5.28 -5.57
CA ILE A 87 1.25 -5.15 -5.47
C ILE A 87 1.85 -5.64 -6.79
N ILE A 88 2.71 -4.84 -7.41
CA ILE A 88 3.36 -5.16 -8.67
C ILE A 88 4.87 -5.17 -8.45
N ASN A 89 5.45 -6.36 -8.43
CA ASN A 89 6.90 -6.54 -8.28
C ASN A 89 7.64 -5.89 -9.45
N GLU A 90 8.80 -5.30 -9.17
CA GLU A 90 9.64 -4.62 -10.15
C GLU A 90 10.08 -5.52 -11.32
N VAL A 91 10.19 -6.83 -11.12
CA VAL A 91 10.50 -7.81 -12.19
C VAL A 91 9.40 -7.92 -13.26
N ASP A 92 8.19 -7.50 -12.92
CA ASP A 92 7.02 -7.52 -13.80
C ASP A 92 6.80 -6.17 -14.50
N TRP A 93 7.64 -5.18 -14.22
CA TRP A 93 7.50 -3.86 -14.82
C TRP A 93 7.89 -3.85 -16.29
N PHE A 94 7.19 -3.01 -17.05
CA PHE A 94 7.58 -2.62 -18.39
C PHE A 94 8.25 -1.25 -18.35
N GLN A 95 9.24 -1.07 -19.21
CA GLN A 95 9.92 0.21 -19.40
C GLN A 95 9.74 0.67 -20.84
N ILE A 96 9.68 1.99 -21.01
CA ILE A 96 9.65 2.64 -22.32
C ILE A 96 10.99 3.31 -22.53
N LYS A 97 11.75 2.85 -23.53
CA LYS A 97 13.00 3.48 -23.97
C LYS A 97 12.90 3.76 -25.47
N ASN A 98 13.06 5.02 -25.88
CA ASN A 98 12.97 5.44 -27.29
C ASN A 98 11.68 4.97 -27.99
N GLY A 99 10.54 5.00 -27.28
CA GLY A 99 9.25 4.53 -27.81
C GLY A 99 9.07 3.00 -27.84
N ILE A 100 10.07 2.23 -27.41
CA ILE A 100 10.01 0.77 -27.37
C ILE A 100 9.62 0.32 -25.96
N VAL A 101 8.54 -0.45 -25.86
CA VAL A 101 8.09 -1.11 -24.62
C VAL A 101 8.84 -2.44 -24.49
N SER A 102 9.48 -2.67 -23.36
CA SER A 102 10.16 -3.95 -23.05
C SER A 102 9.96 -4.30 -21.58
N ARG A 103 9.94 -5.59 -21.24
CA ARG A 103 9.93 -6.01 -19.83
C ARG A 103 11.28 -5.67 -19.21
N LYS A 104 11.27 -5.18 -17.98
CA LYS A 104 12.50 -4.79 -17.28
C LYS A 104 13.48 -5.95 -17.14
N LYS A 105 12.99 -7.18 -16.94
CA LYS A 105 13.84 -8.37 -16.76
C LYS A 105 14.58 -8.83 -18.04
N ASP A 106 14.14 -8.42 -19.23
CA ASP A 106 14.68 -8.94 -20.50
C ASP A 106 16.02 -8.27 -20.90
N GLN A 107 16.62 -7.50 -20.00
CA GLN A 107 17.86 -6.72 -20.23
C GLN A 107 19.04 -7.17 -19.35
N HIS A 108 18.98 -8.37 -18.75
CA HIS A 108 20.07 -8.99 -17.99
C HIS A 108 20.45 -10.34 -18.60
#